data_AF-A0A7Z3DWP8-F1
#
_entry.id   AF-A0A7Z3DWP8-F1
#
_cell.length_a   1.000
_cell.length_b   1.000
_cell.length_c   1.000
_cell.angle_alpha   90.00
_cell.angle_beta   90.00
_cell.angle_gamma   90.00
#
_symmetry.space_group_name_H-M   'P 1'
#
loop_
_entity.id
_entity.type
_entity.pdbx_description
1 polymer ?
#
loop_
_entity_poly.entity_id
_entity_poly.type
_entity_poly.pdbx_seq_one_letter_code
_entity_poly.pdbx_strand_id
1 'polypeptide(L)'
;MRTIVNLLFTLIFWFNTSAFTLDDELSDKSMEKRATNLFEIIKCPICSGELLSESESQVALNIRKAIRKKIVNQYTDEQIISELKNFYGNSIITIPPVKASTYILWFAPFIIIVIGYFLIQKCINNKL
;
A
#
# COMPACT_ATOMS: atom_id res chain seq x y z
N MET A 1 -45.77 5.09 -15.20
CA MET A 1 -44.63 4.39 -15.84
C MET A 1 -43.27 4.98 -15.45
N ARG A 2 -43.07 6.30 -15.53
CA ARG A 2 -41.80 6.98 -15.16
C ARG A 2 -41.44 6.91 -13.66
N THR A 3 -42.45 6.89 -12.78
CA THR A 3 -42.27 6.76 -11.32
C THR A 3 -41.89 5.36 -10.87
N ILE A 4 -42.37 4.31 -11.56
CA ILE A 4 -42.04 2.91 -11.26
C ILE A 4 -40.58 2.61 -11.60
N VAL A 5 -40.08 3.15 -12.73
CA VAL A 5 -38.68 3.00 -13.14
C VAL A 5 -37.73 3.68 -12.15
N ASN A 6 -38.07 4.88 -11.67
CA ASN A 6 -37.26 5.59 -10.67
C ASN A 6 -37.26 4.87 -9.32
N LEU A 7 -38.38 4.28 -8.89
CA LEU A 7 -38.47 3.51 -7.65
C LEU A 7 -37.66 2.20 -7.72
N LEU A 8 -37.63 1.56 -8.90
CA LEU A 8 -36.84 0.37 -9.17
C LEU A 8 -35.33 0.68 -9.18
N PHE A 9 -34.95 1.86 -9.69
CA PHE A 9 -33.55 2.29 -9.77
C PHE A 9 -32.96 2.71 -8.40
N THR A 10 -33.77 3.27 -7.50
CA THR A 10 -33.33 3.62 -6.13
C THR A 10 -33.15 2.38 -5.24
N LEU A 11 -33.86 1.29 -5.50
CA LEU A 11 -33.75 0.04 -4.72
C LEU A 11 -32.44 -0.71 -4.99
N ILE A 12 -31.89 -0.57 -6.20
CA ILE A 12 -30.63 -1.22 -6.62
C ILE A 12 -29.41 -0.52 -5.99
N PHE A 13 -29.52 0.76 -5.61
CA PHE A 13 -28.40 1.56 -5.11
C PHE A 13 -28.03 1.30 -3.63
N TRP A 14 -28.87 0.59 -2.88
CA TRP A 14 -28.68 0.40 -1.43
C TRP A 14 -27.99 -0.90 -1.02
N PHE A 15 -27.67 -1.81 -1.95
CA PHE A 15 -27.00 -3.08 -1.64
C PHE A 15 -25.48 -2.96 -1.74
N ASN A 16 -24.87 -2.21 -0.81
CA ASN A 16 -23.46 -2.38 -0.50
C ASN A 16 -23.35 -2.87 0.94
N THR A 17 -23.62 -4.16 1.14
CA THR A 17 -23.35 -4.84 2.41
C THR A 17 -21.89 -5.24 2.42
N SER A 18 -21.06 -4.50 3.14
CA SER A 18 -19.72 -4.92 3.53
C SER A 18 -19.86 -6.00 4.60
N ALA A 19 -19.47 -7.23 4.27
CA ALA A 19 -19.35 -8.28 5.29
C ALA A 19 -17.94 -8.16 5.87
N PHE A 20 -17.82 -7.74 7.14
CA PHE A 20 -16.55 -7.70 7.86
C PHE A 20 -16.21 -9.08 8.43
N THR A 21 -15.02 -9.56 8.09
CA THR A 21 -14.43 -10.77 8.63
C THR A 21 -13.79 -10.48 9.99
N LEU A 22 -14.11 -11.32 10.98
CA LEU A 22 -13.46 -11.28 12.30
C LEU A 22 -12.16 -12.07 12.23
N ASP A 23 -11.05 -11.38 12.50
CA ASP A 23 -9.73 -11.99 12.60
C ASP A 23 -9.38 -12.34 14.03
N ASP A 24 -8.88 -13.55 14.24
CA ASP A 24 -8.33 -13.96 15.53
C ASP A 24 -7.05 -13.14 15.83
N GLU A 25 -7.12 -12.34 16.89
CA GLU A 25 -6.00 -11.57 17.45
C GLU A 25 -5.06 -12.47 18.26
N LEU A 26 -3.79 -12.07 18.34
CA LEU A 26 -2.82 -12.69 19.23
C LEU A 26 -3.17 -12.41 20.71
N SER A 27 -2.86 -13.37 21.58
CA SER A 27 -3.07 -13.23 23.04
C SER A 27 -2.21 -12.12 23.67
N ASP A 28 -1.03 -11.85 23.12
CA ASP A 28 -0.14 -10.77 23.54
C ASP A 28 -0.43 -9.49 22.75
N LYS A 29 -0.92 -8.45 23.46
CA LYS A 29 -1.25 -7.14 22.88
C LYS A 29 -0.05 -6.43 22.25
N SER A 30 1.17 -6.64 22.76
CA SER A 30 2.36 -6.02 22.17
C SER A 30 2.66 -6.63 20.80
N MET A 31 2.52 -7.95 20.69
CA MET A 31 2.73 -8.69 19.46
C MET A 31 1.62 -8.44 18.45
N GLU A 32 0.36 -8.31 18.88
CA GLU A 32 -0.74 -7.93 17.98
C GLU A 32 -0.55 -6.51 17.45
N LYS A 33 -0.17 -5.54 18.30
CA LYS A 33 0.10 -4.17 17.85
C LYS A 33 1.18 -4.13 16.76
N ARG A 34 2.21 -4.96 16.92
CA ARG A 34 3.27 -5.12 15.90
C ARG A 34 2.72 -5.73 14.60
N ALA A 35 1.86 -6.74 14.69
CA ALA A 35 1.19 -7.33 13.53
C ALA A 35 0.32 -6.28 12.80
N THR A 36 -0.50 -5.52 13.53
CA THR A 36 -1.36 -4.47 12.97
C THR A 36 -0.56 -3.39 12.25
N ASN A 37 0.56 -2.94 12.83
CA ASN A 37 1.45 -1.98 12.17
C ASN A 37 1.99 -2.52 10.83
N LEU A 38 2.30 -3.83 10.76
CA LEU A 38 2.73 -4.45 9.50
C LEU A 38 1.58 -4.50 8.47
N PHE A 39 0.33 -4.70 8.90
CA PHE A 39 -0.81 -4.78 8.00
C PHE A 39 -1.16 -3.43 7.35
N GLU A 40 -0.86 -2.31 8.00
CA GLU A 40 -1.06 -0.96 7.46
C GLU A 40 -0.02 -0.53 6.42
N ILE A 41 1.15 -1.17 6.40
CA ILE A 41 2.24 -0.83 5.45
C ILE A 41 2.34 -1.80 4.28
N ILE A 42 1.75 -3.00 4.41
CA ILE A 42 1.80 -4.07 3.40
C ILE A 42 0.47 -4.09 2.64
N LYS A 43 0.56 -4.03 1.31
CA LYS A 43 -0.57 -4.20 0.39
C LYS A 43 -0.83 -5.66 0.08
N CYS A 44 -2.09 -6.02 -0.15
CA CYS A 44 -2.43 -7.33 -0.66
C CYS A 44 -1.93 -7.47 -2.12
N PRO A 45 -1.09 -8.46 -2.46
CA PRO A 45 -0.45 -8.56 -3.77
C PRO A 45 -1.42 -8.91 -4.90
N ILE A 46 -2.59 -9.45 -4.58
CA ILE A 46 -3.60 -9.87 -5.55
C ILE A 46 -4.87 -9.00 -5.51
N CYS A 47 -4.98 -8.11 -4.54
CA CYS A 47 -6.13 -7.24 -4.37
C CYS A 47 -5.90 -5.94 -5.15
N SER A 48 -6.94 -5.15 -5.37
CA SER A 48 -6.94 -3.94 -6.22
C SER A 48 -6.10 -2.76 -5.67
N GLY A 49 -4.99 -3.02 -4.98
CA GLY A 49 -4.12 -2.02 -4.37
C GLY A 49 -4.42 -1.72 -2.90
N GLU A 50 -5.30 -2.50 -2.26
CA GLU A 50 -5.73 -2.39 -0.87
C GLU A 50 -4.65 -2.85 0.12
N LEU A 51 -4.70 -2.34 1.34
CA LEU A 51 -3.85 -2.78 2.46
C LEU A 51 -4.29 -4.15 2.99
N LEU A 52 -3.37 -4.87 3.63
CA LEU A 52 -3.69 -6.14 4.31
C LEU A 52 -4.70 -5.95 5.46
N SER A 53 -4.72 -4.76 6.08
CA SER A 53 -5.69 -4.42 7.14
C SER A 53 -7.11 -4.21 6.62
N GLU A 54 -7.26 -3.77 5.36
CA GLU A 54 -8.56 -3.41 4.77
C GLU A 54 -9.11 -4.53 3.89
N SER A 55 -8.24 -5.37 3.32
CA SER A 55 -8.67 -6.36 2.35
C SER A 55 -9.18 -7.64 3.00
N GLU A 56 -10.40 -8.02 2.64
CA GLU A 56 -11.10 -9.22 3.16
C GLU A 56 -10.91 -10.47 2.29
N SER A 57 -9.94 -10.44 1.38
CA SER A 57 -9.67 -11.60 0.54
C SER A 57 -9.12 -12.77 1.38
N GLN A 58 -9.43 -14.00 0.94
CA GLN A 58 -8.87 -15.21 1.55
C GLN A 58 -7.34 -15.21 1.58
N VAL A 59 -6.70 -14.56 0.61
CA VAL A 59 -5.24 -14.42 0.55
C VAL A 59 -4.73 -13.43 1.59
N ALA A 60 -5.40 -12.29 1.78
CA ALA A 60 -5.05 -11.35 2.84
C ALA A 60 -5.15 -12.00 4.22
N LEU A 61 -6.23 -12.76 4.48
CA LEU A 61 -6.40 -13.55 5.72
C LEU A 61 -5.24 -14.54 5.95
N ASN A 62 -4.85 -15.27 4.91
CA ASN A 62 -3.76 -16.24 5.01
C ASN A 62 -2.41 -15.56 5.29
N ILE A 63 -2.15 -14.41 4.65
CA ILE A 63 -0.92 -13.63 4.88
C ILE A 63 -0.90 -13.07 6.32
N ARG A 64 -2.02 -12.53 6.82
CA ARG A 64 -2.12 -12.03 8.20
C ARG A 64 -1.84 -13.13 9.22
N LYS A 65 -2.41 -14.33 9.03
CA LYS A 65 -2.12 -15.52 9.85
C LYS A 65 -0.64 -15.92 9.78
N ALA A 66 -0.03 -15.89 8.60
CA ALA A 66 1.39 -16.20 8.43
C ALA A 66 2.31 -15.19 9.14
N ILE A 67 2.00 -13.89 9.06
CA ILE A 67 2.74 -12.83 9.73
C ILE A 67 2.64 -12.99 11.26
N ARG A 68 1.42 -13.19 11.81
CA ARG A 68 1.22 -13.44 13.24
C ARG A 68 2.05 -14.64 13.73
N LYS A 69 2.06 -15.74 12.97
CA LYS A 69 2.89 -16.93 13.28
C LYS A 69 4.39 -16.61 13.30
N LYS A 70 4.88 -15.78 12.37
CA LYS A 70 6.28 -15.35 12.34
C LYS A 70 6.65 -14.43 13.50
N ILE A 71 5.74 -13.53 13.90
CA ILE A 71 5.90 -12.67 15.06
C ILE A 71 6.03 -13.52 16.32
N VAL A 72 5.17 -14.52 16.51
CA VAL A 72 5.27 -15.49 17.64
C VAL A 72 6.60 -16.24 17.62
N ASN A 73 7.13 -16.56 16.44
CA ASN A 73 8.45 -17.18 16.28
C ASN A 73 9.64 -16.20 16.44
N GLN A 74 9.42 -14.99 16.96
CA GLN A 74 10.45 -13.96 17.22
C GLN A 74 11.21 -13.45 15.97
N TYR A 75 10.63 -13.55 14.78
CA TYR A 75 11.21 -12.93 13.58
C TYR A 75 11.17 -11.40 13.67
N THR A 76 12.12 -10.70 13.03
CA THR A 76 12.12 -9.24 12.91
C THR A 76 11.23 -8.76 11.76
N ASP A 77 10.78 -7.49 11.80
CA ASP A 77 9.89 -6.93 10.78
C ASP A 77 10.57 -6.97 9.40
N GLU A 78 11.86 -6.64 9.35
CA GLU A 78 12.66 -6.67 8.13
C GLU A 78 12.77 -8.08 7.53
N GLN A 79 12.92 -9.11 8.37
CA GLN A 79 12.96 -10.50 7.92
C GLN A 79 11.62 -10.92 7.31
N ILE A 80 10.52 -10.60 7.97
CA ILE A 80 9.16 -10.90 7.50
C ILE A 80 8.91 -10.21 6.15
N ILE A 81 9.24 -8.92 6.06
CA ILE A 81 9.06 -8.12 4.85
C ILE A 81 9.95 -8.64 3.71
N SER A 82 11.22 -8.94 3.99
CA SER A 82 12.14 -9.46 2.98
C SER A 82 11.67 -10.81 2.43
N GLU A 83 11.14 -11.68 3.28
CA GLU A 83 10.61 -12.97 2.86
C GLU A 83 9.35 -12.81 1.98
N LEU A 84 8.40 -11.97 2.41
CA LEU A 84 7.21 -11.66 1.62
C LEU A 84 7.57 -11.08 0.25
N LYS A 85 8.58 -10.21 0.21
CA LYS A 85 9.10 -9.61 -1.01
C LYS A 85 9.76 -10.63 -1.96
N ASN A 86 10.39 -11.68 -1.42
CA ASN A 86 10.97 -12.74 -2.24
C ASN A 86 9.90 -13.56 -2.97
N PHE A 87 8.73 -13.75 -2.36
CA PHE A 87 7.62 -14.50 -2.95
C PHE A 87 6.69 -13.65 -3.82
N TYR A 88 6.37 -12.42 -3.39
CA TYR A 88 5.36 -11.57 -4.03
C TYR A 88 5.94 -10.34 -4.75
N GLY A 89 7.25 -10.09 -4.63
CA GLY A 89 7.94 -9.00 -5.30
C GLY A 89 7.98 -7.68 -4.50
N ASN A 90 8.60 -6.66 -5.10
CA ASN A 90 8.82 -5.35 -4.47
C ASN A 90 7.54 -4.52 -4.29
N SER A 91 6.44 -4.87 -4.97
CA SER A 91 5.19 -4.09 -5.01
C SER A 91 4.26 -4.33 -3.82
N ILE A 92 4.63 -5.23 -2.89
CA ILE A 92 3.80 -5.57 -1.74
C ILE A 92 3.89 -4.52 -0.61
N ILE A 93 4.85 -3.60 -0.66
CA ILE A 93 5.06 -2.58 0.39
C ILE A 93 4.64 -1.22 -0.16
N THR A 94 3.93 -0.44 0.65
CA THR A 94 3.45 0.90 0.27
C THR A 94 4.59 1.90 0.05
N ILE A 95 5.70 1.74 0.77
CA ILE A 95 6.88 2.62 0.67
C ILE A 95 7.97 1.89 -0.12
N PRO A 96 8.28 2.32 -1.35
CA PRO A 96 9.38 1.72 -2.10
C PRO A 96 10.69 2.00 -1.35
N PRO A 97 11.53 0.98 -1.07
CA PRO A 97 12.81 1.21 -0.44
C PRO A 97 13.68 2.09 -1.36
N VAL A 98 14.32 3.09 -0.78
CA VAL A 98 15.33 3.91 -1.48
C VAL A 98 16.49 3.01 -1.89
N LYS A 99 16.53 2.62 -3.16
CA LYS A 99 17.63 1.85 -3.76
C LYS A 99 18.46 2.80 -4.61
N ALA A 100 19.74 2.46 -4.80
CA ALA A 100 20.62 3.22 -5.69
C ALA A 100 20.03 3.42 -7.10
N SER A 101 19.29 2.42 -7.61
CA SER A 101 18.62 2.49 -8.91
C SER A 101 17.45 3.48 -8.96
N THR A 102 16.73 3.68 -7.85
CA THR A 102 15.64 4.65 -7.78
C THR A 102 16.12 6.04 -7.43
N TYR A 103 17.33 6.21 -6.88
CA TYR A 103 17.91 7.50 -6.50
C TYR A 103 17.83 8.54 -7.62
N ILE A 104 18.11 8.14 -8.87
CA ILE A 104 18.01 9.04 -10.04
C ILE A 104 16.60 9.62 -10.20
N LEU A 105 15.55 8.83 -9.92
CA LEU A 105 14.16 9.23 -10.02
C LEU A 105 13.78 10.25 -8.94
N TRP A 106 14.40 10.15 -7.77
CA TRP A 106 14.20 11.09 -6.65
C TRP A 106 14.94 12.43 -6.87
N PHE A 107 16.11 12.42 -7.51
CA PHE A 107 16.92 13.64 -7.77
C PHE A 107 16.64 14.31 -9.12
N ALA A 108 16.05 13.60 -10.08
CA ALA A 108 15.64 14.13 -11.38
C ALA A 108 14.88 15.47 -11.31
N PRO A 109 13.84 15.67 -10.46
CA PRO A 109 13.13 16.95 -10.39
C PRO A 109 14.03 18.12 -10.01
N PHE A 110 14.95 17.93 -9.07
CA PHE A 110 15.90 18.97 -8.66
C PHE A 110 16.88 19.32 -9.78
N ILE A 111 17.39 18.31 -10.50
CA ILE A 111 18.30 18.52 -11.63
C ILE A 111 17.62 19.33 -12.73
N ILE A 112 16.37 19.01 -13.06
CA ILE A 112 15.60 19.74 -14.09
C ILE A 112 15.40 21.21 -13.68
N ILE A 113 15.08 21.47 -12.41
CA ILE A 113 14.91 22.84 -11.91
C ILE A 113 16.22 23.63 -12.02
N VAL A 114 17.35 23.03 -11.64
CA VAL A 114 18.67 23.69 -11.72
C VAL A 114 19.06 23.99 -13.16
N ILE A 115 18.86 23.04 -14.08
CA ILE A 115 19.14 23.24 -15.51
C ILE A 115 18.24 24.35 -16.07
N GLY A 116 16.93 24.30 -15.78
CA GLY A 116 15.97 25.30 -16.22
C GLY A 116 16.33 26.71 -15.73
N TYR A 117 16.67 26.84 -14.45
CA TYR A 117 17.11 28.11 -13.86
C TYR A 117 18.35 28.67 -14.57
N PHE A 118 19.36 27.83 -14.81
CA PHE A 118 20.59 28.25 -15.48
C PHE A 118 20.36 28.67 -16.93
N LEU A 119 19.50 27.96 -17.67
CA LEU A 119 19.13 28.32 -19.03
C LEU A 119 18.38 29.65 -19.09
N ILE A 120 17.45 29.90 -18.17
CA ILE A 120 16.72 31.16 -18.09
C ILE A 120 17.68 32.33 -17.80
N GLN A 121 18.55 32.19 -16.80
CA GLN A 121 19.60 33.16 -16.49
C GLN A 121 20.45 33.49 -17.73
N LYS A 122 20.88 32.45 -18.44
CA LYS A 122 21.71 32.60 -19.65
C LYS A 122 20.94 33.27 -20.79
N CYS A 123 19.67 32.94 -20.98
CA CYS A 123 18.81 33.60 -21.97
C CYS A 123 18.57 35.09 -21.65
N ILE A 124 18.41 35.45 -20.38
CA ILE A 124 18.25 36.84 -19.96
C ILE A 124 19.53 37.63 -20.21
N ASN A 125 20.69 37.10 -19.81
CA ASN A 125 21.97 37.79 -19.98
C ASN A 125 22.41 37.94 -21.44
N ASN A 126 21.99 37.04 -22.33
CA ASN A 126 22.42 37.06 -23.74
C ASN A 126 21.48 37.85 -24.66
N LYS A 127 20.42 38.45 -24.10
CA LYS A 127 19.41 39.26 -24.81
C LYS A 127 19.46 40.75 -24.44
N LEU A 128 20.33 41.12 -23.50
CA LEU A 128 20.76 42.49 -23.18
C LEU A 128 22.12 42.76 -23.86
#